data_AF-A0A2P8H9C6-F1
#
_entry.id   AF-A0A2P8H9C6-F1
#
_cell.length_a   1.000
_cell.length_b   1.000
_cell.length_c   1.000
_cell.angle_alpha   90.00
_cell.angle_beta   90.00
_cell.angle_gamma   90.00
#
_symmetry.space_group_name_H-M   'P 1'
#
loop_
_entity.id
_entity.type
_entity.pdbx_description
1 polymer ?
#
loop_
_entity_poly.entity_id
_entity_poly.type
_entity_poly.pdbx_seq_one_letter_code
_entity_poly.pdbx_strand_id
1 'polypeptide(L)' 'MWIVRKFDEAVGIYDEDTSFVRMLLDEEIELVKKEFPELEEETVTWIRIPEITSINTGLLPPKSP' A
#
# COMPACT_ATOMS: atom_id res chain seq x y z
N MET A 1 8.40 5.81 -3.15
CA MET A 1 7.78 6.20 -1.86
C MET A 1 6.33 5.84 -1.99
N TRP A 2 5.77 5.07 -1.05
CA TRP A 2 4.43 4.52 -1.16
C TRP A 2 3.42 5.29 -0.34
N ILE A 3 2.23 5.43 -0.90
CA ILE A 3 1.03 5.87 -0.22
C ILE A 3 0.06 4.70 -0.22
N VAL A 4 -0.32 4.24 0.96
CA VAL A 4 -1.42 3.29 1.13
C VAL A 4 -2.63 4.11 1.55
N ARG A 5 -3.70 4.07 0.76
CA ARG A 5 -4.92 4.85 0.97
C ARG A 5 -6.09 3.93 1.27
N LYS A 6 -6.78 4.21 2.36
CA LYS A 6 -8.02 3.56 2.75
C LYS A 6 -9.22 4.30 2.16
N PHE A 7 -10.17 3.54 1.66
CA PHE A 7 -11.54 3.93 1.31
C PHE A 7 -12.50 3.13 2.19
N ASP A 8 -13.80 3.46 2.15
CA ASP A 8 -14.81 2.83 3.01
C ASP A 8 -14.82 1.29 2.91
N GLU A 9 -14.61 0.75 1.70
CA GLU A 9 -14.64 -0.70 1.43
C GLU A 9 -13.42 -1.20 0.66
N ALA A 10 -12.35 -0.41 0.53
CA ALA A 10 -11.20 -0.78 -0.28
C ALA A 10 -9.91 -0.13 0.20
N VAL A 11 -8.77 -0.69 -0.24
CA VAL A 11 -7.45 -0.07 -0.05
C VAL A 11 -6.77 0.03 -1.40
N GLY A 12 -6.19 1.19 -1.67
CA GLY A 12 -5.36 1.44 -2.85
C GLY A 12 -3.93 1.74 -2.46
N ILE A 13 -2.99 1.40 -3.34
CA ILE A 13 -1.58 1.76 -3.21
C ILE A 13 -1.18 2.67 -4.37
N TYR A 14 -0.29 3.60 -4.06
CA TYR A 14 0.29 4.52 -5.03
C TYR A 14 1.79 4.66 -4.76
N ASP A 15 2.61 4.50 -5.79
CA ASP A 15 4.05 4.79 -5.72
C ASP A 15 4.33 6.16 -6.35
N GLU A 16 4.80 7.10 -5.55
CA GLU A 16 5.15 8.45 -5.99
C GLU A 16 6.29 8.45 -7.00
N ASP A 17 7.18 7.45 -6.96
CA ASP A 17 8.38 7.43 -7.81
C ASP A 17 8.07 6.95 -9.24
N THR A 18 7.17 5.97 -9.37
CA THR A 18 6.81 5.37 -10.66
C THR A 18 5.44 5.81 -11.17
N SER A 19 4.69 6.59 -10.40
CA SER A 19 3.27 6.90 -10.63
C SER A 19 2.38 5.66 -10.76
N PHE A 20 2.84 4.51 -10.24
CA PHE A 20 2.06 3.28 -10.22
C PHE A 20 0.88 3.41 -9.26
N VAL A 21 -0.29 2.95 -9.69
CA VAL A 21 -1.50 2.93 -8.87
C VAL A 21 -2.22 1.60 -9.02
N ARG A 22 -2.69 1.06 -7.89
CA ARG A 22 -3.43 -0.22 -7.89
C ARG A 22 -4.40 -0.30 -6.72
N MET A 23 -5.60 -0.82 -6.97
CA MET A 23 -6.51 -1.28 -5.91
C MET A 23 -6.10 -2.67 -5.45
N LEU A 24 -6.04 -2.87 -4.14
CA LEU A 24 -5.71 -4.16 -3.54
C LEU A 24 -6.89 -5.12 -3.59
N LEU A 25 -6.58 -6.41 -3.71
CA LEU A 25 -7.56 -7.49 -3.53
C LEU A 25 -7.80 -7.74 -2.02
N ASP A 26 -8.94 -8.34 -1.65
CA ASP A 26 -9.29 -8.59 -0.25
C ASP A 26 -8.19 -9.31 0.54
N GLU A 27 -7.55 -10.33 -0.05
CA GLU A 27 -6.44 -11.05 0.56
C GLU A 27 -5.22 -10.15 0.81
N GLU A 28 -4.96 -9.21 -0.10
CA GLU A 28 -3.85 -8.25 0.00
C GLU A 28 -4.16 -7.15 1.01
N ILE A 29 -5.42 -6.73 1.12
CA ILE A 29 -5.88 -5.77 2.13
C ILE A 29 -5.56 -6.28 3.53
N GLU A 30 -5.86 -7.55 3.81
CA GLU A 30 -5.60 -8.16 5.11
C GLU A 30 -4.09 -8.27 5.42
N LEU A 31 -3.26 -8.51 4.40
CA LEU A 31 -1.80 -8.53 4.55
C LEU A 31 -1.25 -7.13 4.84
N VAL A 32 -1.72 -6.12 4.11
CA VAL A 32 -1.30 -4.72 4.27
C VAL A 32 -1.76 -4.15 5.61
N LYS A 33 -2.97 -4.48 6.09
CA LYS A 33 -3.44 -4.09 7.43
C LYS A 33 -2.62 -4.73 8.55
N LYS A 34 -2.15 -5.97 8.37
CA LYS A 34 -1.23 -6.61 9.34
C LYS A 34 0.12 -5.93 9.39
N GLU A 35 0.61 -5.46 8.24
CA GLU A 35 1.87 -4.71 8.16
C GLU A 35 1.71 -3.29 8.74
N PHE A 36 0.56 -2.66 8.51
CA PHE A 36 0.24 -1.29 8.95
C PHE A 36 -1.11 -1.25 9.69
N PRO A 37 -1.13 -1.65 10.99
CA PRO A 37 -2.36 -1.69 11.80
C PRO A 37 -3.07 -0.34 11.93
N GLU A 38 -2.37 0.77 11.74
CA GLU A 38 -2.95 2.12 11.76
C GLU A 38 -4.06 2.30 10.71
N LEU A 39 -4.06 1.51 9.64
CA LEU A 39 -5.13 1.51 8.65
C LEU A 39 -6.48 1.05 9.22
N GLU A 40 -6.51 0.33 10.34
CA GLU A 40 -7.77 -0.05 11.00
C GLU A 40 -8.43 1.13 11.72
N GLU A 41 -7.69 2.19 12.04
CA GLU A 41 -8.23 3.37 12.70
C GLU A 41 -9.14 4.16 11.75
N GLU A 42 -10.39 4.45 12.15
CA GLU A 42 -11.35 5.20 11.33
C GLU A 42 -10.82 6.58 10.91
N THR A 43 -9.98 7.21 11.73
CA THR A 43 -9.38 8.52 11.47
C THR A 43 -8.26 8.50 10.44
N VAL A 44 -7.66 7.33 10.18
CA VAL A 44 -6.57 7.17 9.23
C VAL A 44 -7.14 6.88 7.84
N THR A 45 -6.90 7.79 6.90
CA THR A 45 -7.35 7.66 5.51
C THR A 45 -6.21 7.32 4.55
N TRP A 46 -4.97 7.57 4.94
CA TRP A 46 -3.78 7.16 4.21
C TRP A 46 -2.56 7.16 5.12
N ILE A 47 -1.54 6.40 4.72
CA ILE A 47 -0.22 6.39 5.34
C ILE A 47 0.84 6.54 4.25
N ARG A 48 1.99 7.10 4.63
CA ARG A 48 3.15 7.26 3.75
C ARG A 48 4.31 6.45 4.28
N ILE A 49 4.86 5.58 3.44
CA ILE A 49 5.83 4.57 3.84
C ILE A 49 6.89 4.37 2.75
N PRO A 50 8.13 4.02 3.11
CA PRO A 50 9.20 3.84 2.14
C PRO A 50 8.97 2.63 1.22
N GLU A 51 8.38 1.55 1.73
CA GLU A 51 8.20 0.28 1.05
C GLU A 51 6.99 -0.49 1.60
N ILE A 52 6.34 -1.30 0.76
CA ILE A 52 5.31 -2.28 1.14
C ILE A 52 5.93 -3.67 0.98
N THR A 53 6.06 -4.43 2.07
CA THR A 53 6.72 -5.76 2.04
C THR A 53 5.73 -6.93 2.09
N SER A 54 4.49 -6.67 2.50
CA SER A 54 3.44 -7.68 2.65
C SER A 54 2.86 -8.23 1.33
N ILE A 55 3.04 -7.52 0.21
CA ILE A 55 2.44 -7.86 -1.08
C ILE A 55 3.41 -7.65 -2.24
N ASN A 56 3.24 -8.43 -3.31
CA ASN A 56 3.98 -8.21 -4.54
C ASN A 56 3.32 -7.09 -5.36
N THR A 57 3.95 -5.92 -5.41
CA THR A 57 3.42 -4.76 -6.13
C THR A 57 3.62 -4.84 -7.65
N GLY A 58 4.36 -5.85 -8.15
CA GLY A 58 4.68 -5.99 -9.57
C GLY A 58 5.69 -4.97 -10.10
N LEU A 59 6.06 -3.98 -9.28
CA LEU A 59 7.22 -3.15 -9.51
C LEU A 59 8.44 -3.95 -9.04
N LEU A 60 9.25 -4.40 -10.00
CA LEU A 60 10.58 -4.92 -9.67
C LEU A 60 11.29 -3.86 -8.82
N PRO A 61 12.02 -4.24 -7.74
CA PRO A 61 12.85 -3.29 -7.05
C PRO A 61 13.74 -2.60 -8.08
N PRO A 62 13.99 -1.27 -7.95
CA PRO A 62 14.93 -0.61 -8.84
C PRO A 62 16.21 -1.44 -8.82
N LYS A 63 16.64 -1.93 -9.99
CA LYS A 63 17.93 -2.60 -10.12
C LYS A 63 18.97 -1.57 -9.70
N SER A 64 19.47 -1.67 -8.47
CA SER A 64 20.66 -0.94 -8.07
C SER A 64 21.81 -1.38 -9.00
N PRO A 65 22.52 -0.45 -9.64
CA PRO A 65 23.67 -0.75 -10.48
C PRO A 65 24.85 -1.33 -9.68
#